data_AF-A0A958BZ64-F1
#
_entry.id   AF-A0A958BZ64-F1
#
_cell.length_a   1.000
_cell.length_b   1.000
_cell.length_c   1.000
_cell.angle_alpha   90.00
_cell.angle_beta   90.00
_cell.angle_gamma   90.00
#
_symmetry.space_group_name_H-M   'P 1'
#
loop_
_entity.id
_entity.type
_entity.pdbx_description
1 polymer ?
#
loop_
_entity_poly.entity_id
_entity_poly.type
_entity_poly.pdbx_seq_one_letter_code
_entity_poly.pdbx_strand_id
1 'polypeptide(L)'
;RNIRLLGEGRLVNLAAAEGHPAAVMDMSFANQAMSAVYVFQNGKNLENKVYRVPKEIDEEIARFKLESMGIMIDVLTPEQEKYLNSWQEGT
;
A
#
# COMPACT_ATOMS: atom_id res chain seq x y z
N ARG A 1 41.30 -11.03 15.85
CA ARG A 1 40.28 -10.25 15.10
C ARG A 1 38.95 -10.40 15.82
N ASN A 2 38.25 -9.30 16.11
CA ASN A 2 36.94 -9.34 16.80
C ASN A 2 35.83 -8.96 15.82
N ILE A 3 34.69 -9.64 15.88
CA ILE A 3 33.49 -9.36 15.08
C ILE A 3 32.33 -9.11 16.04
N ARG A 4 31.53 -8.07 15.77
CA ARG A 4 30.28 -7.79 16.50
C ARG A 4 29.11 -8.26 15.64
N LEU A 5 28.38 -9.25 16.14
CA LEU A 5 27.17 -9.75 15.52
C LEU A 5 25.97 -9.10 16.21
N LEU A 6 25.07 -8.50 15.42
CA LEU A 6 23.84 -7.89 15.92
C LEU A 6 22.64 -8.81 15.66
N GLY A 7 21.71 -8.83 16.60
CA GLY A 7 20.46 -9.60 16.49
C GLY A 7 20.66 -11.10 16.24
N GLU A 8 21.82 -11.67 16.56
CA GLU A 8 22.17 -13.07 16.26
C GLU A 8 21.97 -13.45 14.77
N GLY A 9 22.08 -12.46 13.87
CA GLY A 9 21.80 -12.67 12.43
C GLY A 9 20.32 -12.65 12.06
N ARG A 10 19.43 -12.38 13.01
CA ARG A 10 17.99 -12.15 12.78
C ARG A 10 17.74 -10.73 12.26
N LEU A 11 16.47 -10.40 12.02
CA LEU A 11 16.04 -9.08 11.56
C LEU A 11 16.44 -8.00 12.57
N VAL A 12 17.56 -7.33 12.32
CA VAL A 12 18.20 -6.42 13.28
C VAL A 12 17.32 -5.23 13.64
N ASN A 13 16.50 -4.74 12.70
CA ASN A 13 15.55 -3.65 12.96
C ASN A 13 14.45 -4.04 13.96
N LEU A 14 14.10 -5.32 14.06
CA LEU A 14 13.14 -5.84 15.05
C LEU A 14 13.83 -6.37 16.30
N ALA A 15 15.02 -6.94 16.16
CA ALA A 15 15.74 -7.61 17.24
C ALA A 15 16.58 -6.66 18.10
N ALA A 16 16.99 -5.53 17.53
CA ALA A 16 17.85 -4.54 18.18
C ALA A 16 17.32 -3.10 18.07
N ALA A 17 16.08 -2.93 17.57
CA ALA A 17 15.35 -1.66 17.49
C ALA A 17 13.83 -1.96 17.51
N GLU A 18 13.00 -0.96 17.21
CA GLU A 18 11.54 -1.03 17.33
C GLU A 18 10.82 -1.38 16.01
N GLY A 19 11.56 -1.76 14.98
CA GLY A 19 11.02 -2.04 13.65
C GLY A 19 10.67 -0.80 12.85
N HIS A 20 9.63 -0.91 12.03
CA HIS A 20 9.15 0.23 11.24
C HIS A 20 8.28 1.14 12.12
N PRO A 21 8.37 2.47 11.97
CA PRO A 21 7.50 3.41 12.65
C PRO A 21 6.01 3.14 12.36
N ALA A 22 5.15 3.48 13.31
CA ALA A 22 3.69 3.34 13.17
C ALA A 22 3.15 4.00 11.89
N ALA A 23 3.71 5.14 11.50
CA ALA A 23 3.31 5.89 10.29
C ALA A 23 3.62 5.18 8.96
N VAL A 24 4.40 4.09 8.98
CA VAL A 24 4.64 3.22 7.82
C VAL A 24 3.85 1.92 7.95
N MET A 25 3.73 1.41 9.18
CA MET A 25 3.01 0.17 9.47
C MET A 25 1.48 0.32 9.34
N ASP A 26 0.93 1.52 9.52
CA ASP A 26 -0.50 1.80 9.38
C ASP A 26 -1.04 1.40 8.00
N MET A 27 -0.33 1.75 6.91
CA MET A 27 -0.69 1.34 5.55
C MET A 27 -0.62 -0.18 5.36
N SER A 28 0.39 -0.83 5.97
CA SER A 28 0.53 -2.29 5.89
C SER A 28 -0.62 -3.00 6.61
N PHE A 29 -1.00 -2.53 7.80
CA PHE A 29 -2.12 -3.09 8.55
C PHE A 29 -3.48 -2.77 7.92
N ALA A 30 -3.64 -1.60 7.31
CA ALA A 30 -4.82 -1.28 6.52
C ALA A 30 -4.97 -2.24 5.33
N ASN A 31 -3.88 -2.54 4.62
CA ASN A 31 -3.89 -3.51 3.52
C ASN A 31 -4.28 -4.92 4.01
N GLN A 32 -3.75 -5.35 5.16
CA GLN A 32 -4.12 -6.64 5.76
C GLN A 32 -5.61 -6.68 6.17
N ALA A 33 -6.11 -5.62 6.81
CA ALA A 33 -7.51 -5.53 7.25
C ALA A 33 -8.48 -5.53 6.06
N MET A 34 -8.23 -4.70 5.04
CA MET A 34 -9.07 -4.62 3.85
C MET A 34 -9.00 -5.89 3.01
N SER A 35 -7.84 -6.55 2.95
CA SER A 35 -7.72 -7.87 2.32
C SER A 35 -8.53 -8.93 3.05
N ALA A 36 -8.55 -8.91 4.39
CA ALA A 36 -9.39 -9.82 5.18
C ALA A 36 -10.88 -9.57 4.93
N VAL A 37 -11.30 -8.31 4.82
CA VAL A 37 -12.68 -7.94 4.43
C VAL A 37 -13.00 -8.44 3.02
N TYR A 38 -12.10 -8.25 2.07
CA TYR A 38 -12.28 -8.72 0.69
C TYR A 38 -12.46 -10.23 0.63
N VAL A 39 -11.62 -11.00 1.34
CA VAL A 39 -11.74 -12.46 1.42
C VAL A 39 -13.04 -12.86 2.13
N PHE A 40 -13.45 -12.17 3.19
CA PHE A 40 -14.70 -12.44 3.87
C PHE A 40 -15.92 -12.26 2.94
N GLN A 41 -15.92 -11.20 2.12
CA GLN A 41 -17.03 -10.89 1.21
C GLN A 41 -17.03 -11.72 -0.07
N ASN A 42 -15.85 -12.00 -0.64
CA ASN A 42 -15.71 -12.58 -1.98
C ASN A 42 -15.12 -14.00 -1.97
N GLY A 43 -14.72 -14.53 -0.81
CA GLY A 43 -13.94 -15.76 -0.69
C GLY A 43 -14.59 -17.00 -1.31
N LYS A 44 -15.93 -17.04 -1.40
CA LYS A 44 -16.65 -18.13 -2.08
C LYS A 44 -16.36 -18.20 -3.58
N ASN A 45 -15.95 -17.08 -4.18
CA ASN A 45 -15.62 -16.95 -5.60
C ASN A 45 -14.11 -16.99 -5.85
N LEU A 46 -13.29 -17.15 -4.80
CA LEU A 46 -11.84 -17.25 -4.91
C LEU A 46 -11.41 -18.72 -5.01
N GLU A 47 -10.39 -18.94 -5.83
CA GLU A 47 -9.72 -20.23 -5.96
C GLU A 47 -8.62 -20.36 -4.91
N ASN A 48 -8.09 -21.57 -4.72
CA ASN A 48 -6.94 -21.81 -3.84
C ASN A 48 -5.63 -21.38 -4.52
N LYS A 49 -5.45 -20.07 -4.70
CA LYS A 49 -4.23 -19.46 -5.23
C LYS A 49 -3.90 -18.16 -4.51
N VAL A 50 -2.68 -17.68 -4.69
CA VAL A 50 -2.26 -16.38 -4.16
C VAL A 50 -2.80 -15.28 -5.06
N TYR A 51 -3.59 -14.39 -4.47
CA TYR A 51 -4.07 -13.18 -5.14
C TYR A 51 -3.24 -11.99 -4.69
N ARG A 52 -3.04 -11.03 -5.60
CA ARG A 52 -2.61 -9.69 -5.22
C ARG A 52 -3.79 -8.95 -4.60
N VAL A 53 -3.51 -7.97 -3.75
CA VAL A 53 -4.54 -7.05 -3.27
C VAL A 53 -5.14 -6.31 -4.48
N PRO A 54 -6.47 -6.23 -4.60
CA PRO A 54 -7.13 -5.41 -5.62
C PRO A 54 -6.62 -3.97 -5.63
N LYS A 55 -6.46 -3.39 -6.82
CA LYS A 55 -5.86 -2.05 -6.99
C LYS A 55 -6.69 -0.98 -6.27
N GLU A 56 -8.01 -1.14 -6.29
CA GLU A 56 -8.96 -0.22 -5.70
C GLU A 56 -8.79 -0.12 -4.17
N ILE A 57 -8.45 -1.24 -3.52
CA ILE A 57 -8.16 -1.27 -2.07
C ILE A 57 -6.87 -0.51 -1.77
N ASP A 58 -5.83 -0.70 -2.59
CA ASP A 58 -4.53 -0.05 -2.40
C ASP A 58 -4.65 1.48 -2.62
N GLU A 59 -5.38 1.91 -3.65
CA GLU A 59 -5.69 3.31 -3.92
C GLU A 59 -6.51 3.96 -2.80
N GLU A 60 -7.49 3.23 -2.24
CA GLU A 60 -8.30 3.73 -1.13
C GLU A 60 -7.47 3.91 0.15
N ILE A 61 -6.57 2.96 0.46
CA ILE A 61 -5.64 3.08 1.60
C ILE A 61 -4.69 4.28 1.41
N ALA A 62 -4.16 4.47 0.20
CA ALA A 62 -3.33 5.63 -0.11
C ALA A 62 -4.11 6.94 0.09
N ARG A 63 -5.37 7.00 -0.36
CA ARG A 63 -6.25 8.16 -0.15
C ARG A 63 -6.47 8.45 1.33
N PHE A 64 -6.79 7.43 2.13
CA PHE A 64 -6.96 7.59 3.58
C PHE A 64 -5.69 8.05 4.29
N LYS A 65 -4.52 7.56 3.85
CA LYS A 65 -3.24 8.01 4.39
C LYS A 65 -3.04 9.51 4.16
N LEU A 66 -3.25 9.98 2.93
CA LEU A 66 -3.13 11.40 2.59
C LEU A 66 -4.12 12.25 3.39
N GLU A 67 -5.37 11.81 3.49
CA GLU A 67 -6.42 12.48 4.28
C GLU A 67 -6.03 12.59 5.76
N SER A 68 -5.52 11.51 6.37
CA SER A 68 -5.04 11.50 7.76
C SER A 68 -3.86 12.44 8.02
N MET A 69 -3.08 12.76 6.97
CA MET A 69 -1.96 13.70 7.01
C MET A 69 -2.40 15.14 6.69
N GLY A 70 -3.67 15.37 6.36
CA GLY A 70 -4.19 16.66 5.91
C GLY A 70 -3.71 17.05 4.51
N ILE A 71 -3.30 16.09 3.69
CA ILE A 71 -2.84 16.30 2.32
C ILE A 71 -4.04 16.11 1.37
N MET A 72 -4.29 17.11 0.53
CA MET A 72 -5.27 17.02 -0.54
C MET A 72 -4.56 16.74 -1.87
N ILE A 73 -5.19 15.92 -2.71
CA ILE A 73 -4.81 15.73 -4.10
C ILE A 73 -5.74 16.53 -5.00
N ASP A 74 -5.20 17.04 -6.09
CA ASP A 74 -5.98 17.70 -7.13
C ASP A 74 -6.79 16.69 -7.95
N VAL A 75 -7.76 17.23 -8.69
CA VAL A 75 -8.58 16.46 -9.62
C VAL A 75 -8.29 16.98 -11.02
N LEU A 76 -8.05 16.07 -11.95
CA LEU A 76 -7.82 16.43 -13.35
C LEU A 76 -9.02 17.22 -13.88
N THR A 77 -8.74 18.30 -14.62
CA THR A 77 -9.78 19.00 -15.35
C THR A 77 -10.27 18.14 -16.51
N PRO A 78 -11.50 18.34 -17.02
CA PRO A 78 -11.98 17.60 -18.19
C PRO A 78 -11.06 17.71 -19.41
N GLU A 79 -10.37 18.85 -19.55
CA GLU A 79 -9.38 19.06 -20.60
C GLU A 79 -8.12 18.21 -20.40
N GLN A 80 -7.61 18.13 -19.17
CA GLN A 80 -6.46 17.28 -18.82
C GLN A 80 -6.77 15.79 -19.00
N GLU A 81 -7.96 15.34 -18.59
CA GLU A 81 -8.41 13.97 -18.82
C GLU A 81 -8.52 13.66 -20.32
N LYS A 82 -9.10 14.58 -21.10
CA LYS A 82 -9.20 14.43 -22.55
C LYS A 82 -7.82 14.35 -23.19
N TYR A 83 -6.90 15.23 -22.81
CA TYR A 83 -5.53 15.24 -23.31
C TYR A 83 -4.82 13.91 -23.06
N LEU A 84 -4.84 13.40 -21.81
CA LEU A 84 -4.21 12.14 -21.42
C LEU A 84 -4.75 10.92 -22.17
N ASN A 85 -6.04 10.93 -22.54
CA ASN A 85 -6.69 9.82 -23.23
C ASN A 85 -6.74 10.00 -24.77
N SER A 86 -6.25 11.13 -25.29
CA SER A 86 -6.28 11.41 -26.72
C SER A 86 -4.98 11.04 -27.41
N TRP A 87 -5.09 10.37 -28.56
CA TRP A 87 -3.98 10.11 -29.49
C TRP A 87 -3.75 11.26 -30.48
N GLN A 88 -4.54 12.34 -30.38
CA GLN A 88 -4.54 13.46 -31.32
C GLN A 88 -3.53 14.55 -30.95
N GLU A 89 -3.13 14.61 -29.68
CA GLU A 89 -2.27 15.65 -29.10
C GLU A 89 -0.97 15.05 -28.52
N GLY A 90 -0.43 13.97 -29.13
CA GLY A 90 0.84 13.38 -28.72
C GLY A 90 1.50 12.47 -29.78
N THR A 91 2.84 12.42 -29.76
CA THR A 91 3.71 11.47 -30.52
C THR A 91 3.33 10.01 -30.35
#